data_AF-A0A432G9R4-F1
#
_entry.id   AF-A0A432G9R4-F1
#
_cell.length_a   1.000
_cell.length_b   1.000
_cell.length_c   1.000
_cell.angle_alpha   90.00
_cell.angle_beta   90.00
_cell.angle_gamma   90.00
#
_symmetry.space_group_name_H-M   'P 1'
#
loop_
_entity.id
_entity.type
_entity.pdbx_description
1 polymer ?
#
loop_
_entity_poly.entity_id
_entity_poly.type
_entity_poly.pdbx_seq_one_letter_code
_entity_poly.pdbx_strand_id
1 'polypeptide(L)'
;KFERSGLFDLIVAGSSNDDELNQVMQMQTGSNSFPMIPTKGQGLLTGKLTKAGKLIPDNQEIVPADLSVTWLRPNFEDAPELEGTFRTYNAAVKELFFSNLDRMEQQRQESPFVGNAVCVGCHANAAEIWKNSRHAHAFATLENKGKHFDPECLECHVVGLKPWVAPTNASESVLKFAGGTGFLSSQLTPHLKNVQCENCHGPARAHLENSKIHPANKEPKSSCVSCHQGSHSPMFNFETYWPKIKH
;
A
#
# COMPACT_ATOMS: atom_id res chain seq x y z
N LYS A 1 10.97 33.71 -17.58
CA LYS A 1 12.32 34.34 -17.66
C LYS A 1 13.44 33.31 -17.50
N PHE A 2 13.41 32.44 -16.47
CA PHE A 2 14.42 31.39 -16.26
C PHE A 2 14.51 30.39 -17.44
N GLU A 3 13.36 29.95 -17.95
CA GLU A 3 13.22 29.01 -19.08
C GLU A 3 13.83 29.48 -20.42
N ARG A 4 14.09 30.78 -20.59
CA ARG A 4 14.67 31.36 -21.82
C ARG A 4 16.06 31.94 -21.59
N SER A 5 16.65 31.68 -20.44
CA SER A 5 17.92 32.30 -20.03
C SER A 5 19.13 31.68 -20.73
N GLY A 6 19.02 30.45 -21.25
CA GLY A 6 20.15 29.70 -21.79
C GLY A 6 21.18 29.28 -20.73
N LEU A 7 20.89 29.51 -19.44
CA LEU A 7 21.82 29.21 -18.34
C LEU A 7 21.89 27.73 -17.98
N PHE A 8 20.92 26.93 -18.40
CA PHE A 8 20.78 25.54 -18.01
C PHE A 8 20.63 24.67 -19.24
N ASP A 9 21.48 23.64 -19.34
CA ASP A 9 21.35 22.60 -20.36
C ASP A 9 20.11 21.73 -20.12
N LEU A 10 19.66 21.60 -18.87
CA LEU A 10 18.47 20.85 -18.48
C LEU A 10 17.77 21.50 -17.29
N ILE A 11 16.44 21.62 -17.39
CA ILE A 11 15.58 22.00 -16.28
C ILE A 11 14.67 20.81 -15.97
N VAL A 12 14.78 20.27 -14.76
CA VAL A 12 13.87 19.23 -14.24
C VAL A 12 13.05 19.87 -13.13
N ALA A 13 11.73 19.77 -13.23
CA ALA A 13 10.83 20.27 -12.20
C ALA A 13 10.74 19.26 -11.05
N GLY A 14 10.96 19.75 -9.82
CA GLY A 14 10.52 19.03 -8.62
C GLY A 14 9.00 18.93 -8.62
N SER A 15 8.48 17.78 -8.20
CA SER A 15 7.04 17.56 -8.20
C SER A 15 6.38 18.04 -6.90
N SER A 16 5.28 18.77 -7.04
CA SER A 16 4.37 19.11 -5.93
C SER A 16 3.09 18.26 -5.96
N ASN A 17 3.10 17.17 -6.73
CA ASN A 17 1.92 16.36 -6.95
C ASN A 17 1.76 15.30 -5.86
N ASP A 18 0.85 15.57 -4.94
CA ASP A 18 0.44 14.65 -3.87
C ASP A 18 -0.70 13.70 -4.33
N ASP A 19 -1.10 13.76 -5.61
CA ASP A 19 -2.13 12.89 -6.17
C ASP A 19 -1.56 11.48 -6.47
N GLU A 20 -1.78 10.57 -5.52
CA GLU A 20 -1.43 9.15 -5.61
C GLU A 20 -2.15 8.41 -6.75
N LEU A 21 -3.18 9.00 -7.38
CA LEU A 21 -3.91 8.41 -8.50
C LEU A 21 -3.39 8.86 -9.85
N ASN A 22 -2.97 10.12 -9.99
CA ASN A 22 -2.53 10.67 -11.27
C ASN A 22 -1.04 11.02 -11.23
N GLN A 23 -0.22 10.24 -11.93
CA GLN A 23 1.21 10.52 -12.01
C GLN A 23 1.48 11.61 -13.05
N VAL A 24 1.92 12.77 -12.59
CA VAL A 24 2.29 13.89 -13.48
C VAL A 24 3.78 13.79 -13.80
N MET A 25 4.10 13.55 -15.07
CA MET A 25 5.47 13.40 -15.56
C MET A 25 6.01 14.65 -16.26
N GLN A 26 5.17 15.68 -16.41
CA GLN A 26 5.52 16.93 -17.05
C GLN A 26 4.86 18.10 -16.33
N MET A 27 5.63 19.16 -16.11
CA MET A 27 5.13 20.46 -15.69
C MET A 27 4.98 21.35 -16.93
N GLN A 28 3.77 21.87 -17.16
CA GLN A 28 3.52 22.84 -18.23
C GLN A 28 3.64 24.25 -17.67
N THR A 29 4.42 25.10 -18.33
CA THR A 29 4.38 26.55 -18.15
C THR A 29 3.63 27.17 -19.32
N GLY A 30 3.33 28.47 -19.25
CA GLY A 30 2.71 29.19 -20.36
C GLY A 30 3.54 29.22 -21.66
N SER A 31 4.78 28.70 -21.65
CA SER A 31 5.61 28.68 -22.87
C SER A 31 6.38 27.41 -23.15
N ASN A 32 6.58 26.51 -22.18
CA ASN A 32 7.34 25.27 -22.35
C ASN A 32 6.78 24.12 -21.50
N SER A 33 7.13 22.89 -21.87
CA SER A 33 6.93 21.69 -21.06
C SER A 33 8.26 21.25 -20.47
N PHE A 34 8.30 21.00 -19.17
CA PHE A 34 9.46 20.48 -18.47
C PHE A 34 9.18 19.08 -17.95
N PRO A 35 10.17 18.17 -18.00
CA PRO A 35 10.04 16.91 -17.31
C PRO A 35 9.94 17.12 -15.79
N MET A 36 9.15 16.27 -15.16
CA MET A 36 8.90 16.30 -13.72
C MET A 36 9.34 14.98 -13.09
N ILE A 37 10.04 15.05 -11.95
CA ILE A 37 10.44 13.84 -11.22
C ILE A 37 9.18 13.14 -10.72
N PRO A 38 8.96 11.84 -11.02
CA PRO A 38 7.79 11.15 -10.50
C PRO A 38 7.82 11.07 -8.98
N THR A 39 6.71 11.37 -8.33
CA THR A 39 6.55 11.31 -6.87
C THR A 39 6.18 9.93 -6.37
N LYS A 40 5.73 9.06 -7.26
CA LYS A 40 5.12 7.81 -6.87
C LYS A 40 6.13 6.71 -6.57
N GLY A 41 7.18 6.95 -5.79
CA GLY A 41 8.08 5.87 -5.37
C GLY A 41 9.52 6.26 -5.06
N GLN A 42 10.31 5.26 -4.69
CA GLN A 42 11.76 5.37 -4.61
C GLN A 42 12.37 4.91 -5.93
N GLY A 43 12.98 5.83 -6.68
CA GLY A 43 13.58 5.56 -7.97
C GLY A 43 14.86 6.35 -8.19
N LEU A 44 15.75 5.79 -9.00
CA LEU A 44 16.94 6.47 -9.48
C LEU A 44 16.63 7.09 -10.84
N LEU A 45 16.79 8.40 -10.94
CA LEU A 45 16.80 9.08 -12.23
C LEU A 45 18.19 8.89 -12.86
N THR A 46 18.29 7.99 -13.82
CA THR A 46 19.55 7.69 -14.52
C THR A 46 19.41 8.01 -16.01
N GLY A 47 20.44 8.62 -16.59
CA GLY A 47 20.50 8.84 -18.03
C GLY A 47 21.75 9.58 -18.48
N LYS A 48 22.04 9.53 -19.78
CA LYS A 48 23.16 10.26 -20.39
C LYS A 48 22.68 11.61 -20.92
N LEU A 49 23.18 12.71 -20.35
CA LEU A 49 22.89 14.05 -20.84
C LEU A 49 23.61 14.28 -22.17
N THR A 50 22.86 14.46 -23.24
CA THR A 50 23.40 14.84 -24.55
C THR A 50 23.86 16.30 -24.54
N LYS A 51 24.72 16.67 -25.49
CA LYS A 51 25.12 18.07 -25.73
C LYS A 51 23.95 19.02 -26.04
N ALA A 52 22.78 18.48 -26.36
CA ALA A 52 21.55 19.22 -26.60
C ALA A 52 20.63 19.31 -25.37
N GLY A 53 21.10 18.87 -24.19
CA GLY A 53 20.33 18.95 -22.94
C GLY A 53 19.32 17.81 -22.74
N LYS A 54 19.21 16.89 -23.69
CA LYS A 54 18.33 15.71 -23.62
C LYS A 54 19.00 14.59 -22.84
N LEU A 55 18.38 14.09 -21.77
CA LEU A 55 18.80 12.86 -21.11
C LEU A 55 18.42 11.66 -22.00
N ILE A 56 19.26 10.63 -22.08
CA ILE A 56 18.98 9.37 -22.78
C ILE A 56 18.87 8.29 -21.72
N PRO A 57 17.80 7.47 -21.74
CA PRO A 57 17.56 6.50 -20.71
C PRO A 57 18.52 5.31 -20.80
N ASP A 58 19.01 4.84 -19.64
CA ASP A 58 19.64 3.52 -19.55
C ASP A 58 18.52 2.53 -19.21
N ASN A 59 17.99 1.86 -20.25
CA ASN A 59 17.02 0.75 -20.22
C ASN A 59 16.30 0.48 -18.88
N GLN A 60 15.21 1.20 -18.59
CA GLN A 60 13.99 0.72 -17.90
C GLN A 60 13.05 1.92 -17.67
N GLU A 61 11.88 1.86 -18.31
CA GLU A 61 10.76 2.83 -18.30
C GLU A 61 11.04 4.23 -18.88
N ILE A 62 10.36 4.53 -20.00
CA ILE A 62 10.43 5.82 -20.71
C ILE A 62 9.51 6.82 -19.98
N VAL A 63 10.09 7.90 -19.51
CA VAL A 63 9.39 9.11 -19.07
C VAL A 63 9.30 10.08 -20.25
N PRO A 64 8.24 10.90 -20.37
CA PRO A 64 8.15 11.91 -21.41
C PRO A 64 9.38 12.86 -21.41
N ALA A 65 9.82 13.29 -22.59
CA ALA A 65 11.07 14.04 -22.83
C ALA A 65 12.38 13.24 -22.65
N ASP A 66 12.35 11.94 -22.97
CA ASP A 66 13.53 11.05 -23.10
C ASP A 66 14.25 10.72 -21.78
N LEU A 67 13.61 10.92 -20.64
CA LEU A 67 14.15 10.50 -19.35
C LEU A 67 13.85 9.01 -19.08
N SER A 68 14.70 8.31 -18.31
CA SER A 68 14.31 7.07 -17.62
C SER A 68 14.35 7.22 -16.13
N VAL A 69 13.38 6.59 -15.47
CA VAL A 69 13.37 6.39 -14.02
C VAL A 69 13.48 4.91 -13.77
N THR A 70 14.55 4.49 -13.09
CA THR A 70 14.70 3.12 -12.65
C THR A 70 14.19 3.00 -11.23
N TRP A 71 13.00 2.42 -11.06
CA TRP A 71 12.42 2.16 -9.74
C TRP A 71 13.28 1.17 -8.96
N LEU A 72 13.54 1.48 -7.69
CA LEU A 72 14.19 0.53 -6.79
C LEU A 72 13.28 -0.69 -6.64
N ARG A 73 13.82 -1.85 -7.00
CA ARG A 73 13.11 -3.13 -7.09
C ARG A 73 14.01 -4.23 -6.53
N PRO A 74 13.49 -5.46 -6.31
CA PRO A 74 14.29 -6.55 -5.73
C PRO A 74 15.52 -6.98 -6.54
N ASN A 75 15.69 -6.48 -7.77
CA ASN A 75 16.89 -6.67 -8.58
C ASN A 75 18.03 -5.72 -8.21
N PHE A 76 17.78 -4.73 -7.34
CA PHE A 76 18.83 -3.96 -6.69
C PHE A 76 19.25 -4.70 -5.43
N GLU A 77 20.55 -4.99 -5.34
CA GLU A 77 21.11 -5.61 -4.15
C GLU A 77 21.08 -4.63 -2.98
N ASP A 78 20.72 -5.12 -1.81
CA ASP A 78 20.80 -4.35 -0.56
C ASP A 78 22.27 -4.04 -0.25
N ALA A 79 22.55 -2.86 0.30
CA ALA A 79 23.90 -2.46 0.67
C ALA A 79 24.44 -3.37 1.81
N PRO A 80 25.49 -4.18 1.58
CA PRO A 80 25.96 -5.17 2.56
C PRO A 80 26.41 -4.52 3.88
N GLU A 81 26.94 -3.31 3.82
CA GLU A 81 27.37 -2.53 4.99
C GLU A 81 26.20 -2.14 5.93
N LEU A 82 24.96 -2.11 5.43
CA LEU A 82 23.77 -1.76 6.23
C LEU A 82 23.05 -2.99 6.81
N GLU A 83 23.42 -4.20 6.41
CA GLU A 83 22.71 -5.42 6.79
C GLU A 83 22.68 -5.61 8.32
N GLY A 84 23.81 -5.37 8.99
CA GLY A 84 23.90 -5.43 10.46
C GLY A 84 22.99 -4.41 11.16
N THR A 85 22.90 -3.20 10.61
CA THR A 85 22.05 -2.13 11.13
C THR A 85 20.58 -2.50 11.01
N PHE A 86 20.13 -3.01 9.86
CA PHE A 86 18.74 -3.45 9.67
C PHE A 86 18.38 -4.64 10.54
N ARG A 87 19.29 -5.61 10.74
CA ARG A 87 19.06 -6.72 11.68
C ARG A 87 18.82 -6.20 13.11
N THR A 88 19.64 -5.27 13.56
CA THR A 88 19.52 -4.68 14.90
C THR A 88 18.20 -3.91 15.05
N TYR A 89 17.86 -3.10 14.05
CA TYR A 89 16.62 -2.35 14.01
C TYR A 89 15.39 -3.29 14.05
N ASN A 90 15.32 -4.28 13.17
CA ASN A 90 14.20 -5.22 13.10
C ASN A 90 14.03 -6.00 14.41
N ALA A 91 15.14 -6.35 15.09
CA ALA A 91 15.09 -6.99 16.40
C ALA A 91 14.49 -6.07 17.47
N ALA A 92 14.90 -4.79 17.51
CA ALA A 92 14.33 -3.82 18.43
C ALA A 92 12.82 -3.58 18.18
N VAL A 93 12.41 -3.48 16.91
CA VAL A 93 11.00 -3.36 16.52
C VAL A 93 10.20 -4.59 16.99
N LYS A 94 10.75 -5.79 16.83
CA LYS A 94 10.13 -7.03 17.31
C LYS A 94 9.92 -7.02 18.84
N GLU A 95 10.92 -6.61 19.61
CA GLU A 95 10.78 -6.48 21.07
C GLU A 95 9.69 -5.47 21.45
N LEU A 96 9.65 -4.31 20.78
CA LEU A 96 8.59 -3.32 20.98
C LEU A 96 7.21 -3.87 20.64
N PHE A 97 7.09 -4.63 19.55
CA PHE A 97 5.84 -5.26 19.14
C PHE A 97 5.29 -6.18 20.23
N PHE A 98 6.15 -6.95 20.90
CA PHE A 98 5.73 -7.89 21.95
C PHE A 98 5.62 -7.27 23.36
N SER A 99 6.03 -6.02 23.55
CA SER A 99 5.98 -5.34 24.85
C SER A 99 4.56 -5.10 25.40
N ASN A 100 3.51 -5.31 24.59
CA ASN A 100 2.11 -5.00 24.94
C ASN A 100 1.13 -6.17 24.75
N LEU A 101 1.59 -7.42 24.82
CA LEU A 101 0.77 -8.61 24.55
C LEU A 101 -0.49 -8.74 25.43
N ASP A 102 -0.42 -8.39 26.72
CA ASP A 102 -1.57 -8.54 27.63
C ASP A 102 -2.75 -7.63 27.24
N ARG A 103 -2.47 -6.42 26.73
CA ARG A 103 -3.48 -5.51 26.18
C ARG A 103 -4.11 -6.08 24.91
N MET A 104 -3.32 -6.81 24.12
CA MET A 104 -3.76 -7.38 22.84
C MET A 104 -4.78 -8.52 23.07
N GLU A 105 -4.59 -9.37 24.08
CA GLU A 105 -5.53 -10.47 24.31
C GLU A 105 -6.95 -9.99 24.66
N GLN A 106 -7.09 -8.91 25.44
CA GLN A 106 -8.41 -8.32 25.73
C GLN A 106 -9.09 -7.79 24.46
N GLN A 107 -8.33 -7.13 23.58
CA GLN A 107 -8.84 -6.56 22.33
C GLN A 107 -9.33 -7.63 21.34
N ARG A 108 -8.81 -8.86 21.44
CA ARG A 108 -9.13 -9.95 20.53
C ARG A 108 -10.60 -10.39 20.60
N GLN A 109 -11.17 -10.49 21.79
CA GLN A 109 -12.50 -11.08 22.00
C GLN A 109 -13.62 -10.22 21.40
N GLU A 110 -13.41 -8.92 21.35
CA GLU A 110 -14.36 -7.93 20.84
C GLU A 110 -14.03 -7.45 19.42
N SER A 111 -13.09 -8.14 18.75
CA SER A 111 -12.70 -7.80 17.38
C SER A 111 -13.92 -7.78 16.45
N PRO A 112 -14.12 -6.69 15.69
CA PRO A 112 -15.17 -6.61 14.69
C PRO A 112 -14.79 -7.33 13.39
N PHE A 113 -13.51 -7.70 13.25
CA PHE A 113 -12.97 -8.47 12.14
C PHE A 113 -13.05 -9.96 12.44
N VAL A 114 -13.49 -10.73 11.44
CA VAL A 114 -13.77 -12.17 11.58
C VAL A 114 -12.92 -13.04 10.67
N GLY A 115 -12.30 -12.43 9.65
CA GLY A 115 -11.44 -13.08 8.67
C GLY A 115 -12.19 -13.79 7.54
N ASN A 116 -11.45 -14.02 6.47
CA ASN A 116 -11.96 -14.53 5.19
C ASN A 116 -12.59 -15.92 5.27
N ALA A 117 -12.17 -16.77 6.23
CA ALA A 117 -12.68 -18.13 6.35
C ALA A 117 -14.21 -18.18 6.49
N VAL A 118 -14.81 -17.17 7.13
CA VAL A 118 -16.27 -17.09 7.29
C VAL A 118 -16.95 -16.65 5.99
N CYS A 119 -16.30 -15.78 5.21
CA CYS A 119 -16.84 -15.25 3.96
C CYS A 119 -17.05 -16.36 2.91
N VAL A 120 -16.18 -17.38 2.89
CA VAL A 120 -16.21 -18.48 1.90
C VAL A 120 -17.54 -19.24 1.89
N GLY A 121 -18.21 -19.37 3.05
CA GLY A 121 -19.46 -20.12 3.18
C GLY A 121 -20.61 -19.56 2.33
N CYS A 122 -20.66 -18.24 2.16
CA CYS A 122 -21.72 -17.55 1.41
C CYS A 122 -21.21 -16.94 0.09
N HIS A 123 -19.91 -16.65 -0.03
CA HIS A 123 -19.31 -15.92 -1.14
C HIS A 123 -18.20 -16.72 -1.86
N ALA A 124 -18.47 -17.98 -2.20
CA ALA A 124 -17.48 -18.89 -2.77
C ALA A 124 -16.77 -18.36 -4.04
N ASN A 125 -17.52 -17.77 -4.97
CA ASN A 125 -16.94 -17.24 -6.22
C ASN A 125 -15.96 -16.09 -5.97
N ALA A 126 -16.33 -15.16 -5.10
CA ALA A 126 -15.47 -14.04 -4.72
C ALA A 126 -14.23 -14.52 -3.94
N ALA A 127 -14.42 -15.50 -3.04
CA ALA A 127 -13.32 -16.10 -2.29
C ALA A 127 -12.30 -16.79 -3.20
N GLU A 128 -12.73 -17.46 -4.27
CA GLU A 128 -11.83 -18.09 -5.23
C GLU A 128 -10.99 -17.06 -6.01
N ILE A 129 -11.60 -15.95 -6.40
CA ILE A 129 -10.88 -14.82 -7.03
C ILE A 129 -9.84 -14.25 -6.05
N TRP A 130 -10.23 -14.02 -4.79
CA TRP A 130 -9.32 -13.53 -3.76
C TRP A 130 -8.14 -14.48 -3.50
N LYS A 131 -8.42 -15.78 -3.36
CA LYS A 131 -7.42 -16.81 -3.06
C LYS A 131 -6.32 -16.87 -4.11
N ASN A 132 -6.67 -16.69 -5.38
CA ASN A 132 -5.73 -16.70 -6.50
C ASN A 132 -4.97 -15.37 -6.69
N SER A 133 -5.25 -14.36 -5.86
CA SER A 133 -4.60 -13.06 -5.95
C SER A 133 -3.34 -12.97 -5.08
N ARG A 134 -2.53 -11.93 -5.32
CA ARG A 134 -1.38 -11.60 -4.46
C ARG A 134 -1.81 -11.18 -3.05
N HIS A 135 -3.02 -10.65 -2.88
CA HIS A 135 -3.52 -10.21 -1.58
C HIS A 135 -3.61 -11.36 -0.58
N ALA A 136 -4.00 -12.56 -1.02
CA ALA A 136 -4.05 -13.76 -0.18
C ALA A 136 -2.68 -14.26 0.31
N HIS A 137 -1.59 -13.73 -0.25
CA HIS A 137 -0.21 -14.12 0.04
C HIS A 137 0.62 -12.95 0.60
N ALA A 138 -0.02 -11.83 0.92
CA ALA A 138 0.67 -10.59 1.27
C ALA A 138 1.53 -10.73 2.54
N PHE A 139 1.10 -11.48 3.55
CA PHE A 139 1.87 -11.56 4.80
C PHE A 139 3.21 -12.28 4.62
N ALA A 140 3.26 -13.30 3.76
CA ALA A 140 4.46 -14.06 3.49
C ALA A 140 5.59 -13.19 2.92
N THR A 141 5.26 -12.11 2.20
CA THR A 141 6.29 -11.18 1.68
C THR A 141 6.99 -10.44 2.82
N LEU A 142 6.29 -10.16 3.92
CA LEU A 142 6.89 -9.55 5.11
C LEU A 142 7.73 -10.55 5.90
N GLU A 143 7.30 -11.81 5.99
CA GLU A 143 8.08 -12.87 6.65
C GLU A 143 9.43 -13.06 5.95
N ASN A 144 9.42 -13.14 4.62
CA ASN A 144 10.63 -13.27 3.80
C ASN A 144 11.62 -12.11 3.96
N LYS A 145 11.13 -10.92 4.34
CA LYS A 145 11.95 -9.72 4.56
C LYS A 145 12.21 -9.41 6.03
N GLY A 146 11.70 -10.23 6.96
CA GLY A 146 11.82 -9.98 8.40
C GLY A 146 11.04 -8.75 8.89
N LYS A 147 10.00 -8.33 8.16
CA LYS A 147 9.20 -7.12 8.39
C LYS A 147 7.80 -7.37 8.97
N HIS A 148 7.49 -8.61 9.33
CA HIS A 148 6.18 -9.03 9.83
C HIS A 148 5.87 -8.59 11.27
N PHE A 149 6.76 -7.81 11.90
CA PHE A 149 6.53 -7.13 13.18
C PHE A 149 6.48 -5.61 13.04
N ASP A 150 6.79 -5.09 11.85
CA ASP A 150 6.89 -3.66 11.58
C ASP A 150 5.49 -3.09 11.34
N PRO A 151 4.95 -2.21 12.21
CA PRO A 151 3.60 -1.67 12.07
C PRO A 151 3.38 -0.94 10.74
N GLU A 152 4.42 -0.30 10.19
CA GLU A 152 4.32 0.41 8.91
C GLU A 152 4.08 -0.58 7.75
N CYS A 153 4.68 -1.77 7.84
CA CYS A 153 4.48 -2.83 6.87
C CYS A 153 3.14 -3.58 7.09
N LEU A 154 2.80 -3.83 8.35
CA LEU A 154 1.58 -4.55 8.72
C LEU A 154 0.32 -3.81 8.28
N GLU A 155 0.33 -2.47 8.29
CA GLU A 155 -0.85 -1.65 7.95
C GLU A 155 -1.49 -2.06 6.61
N CYS A 156 -0.67 -2.43 5.63
CA CYS A 156 -1.11 -2.83 4.29
C CYS A 156 -1.15 -4.35 4.06
N HIS A 157 -0.72 -5.17 5.02
CA HIS A 157 -0.50 -6.62 4.83
C HIS A 157 -1.32 -7.51 5.78
N VAL A 158 -2.14 -6.91 6.65
CA VAL A 158 -3.06 -7.62 7.54
C VAL A 158 -4.43 -6.96 7.59
N VAL A 159 -5.40 -7.63 8.20
CA VAL A 159 -6.75 -7.10 8.42
C VAL A 159 -6.79 -6.29 9.72
N GLY A 160 -7.24 -5.04 9.67
CA GLY A 160 -7.70 -4.31 10.86
C GLY A 160 -6.61 -3.92 11.86
N LEU A 161 -5.38 -3.60 11.42
CA LEU A 161 -4.32 -3.16 12.33
C LEU A 161 -4.70 -1.90 13.13
N LYS A 162 -5.39 -0.95 12.48
CA LYS A 162 -5.87 0.29 13.10
C LYS A 162 -7.29 0.13 13.66
N PRO A 163 -7.63 0.87 14.74
CA PRO A 163 -8.99 0.93 15.27
C PRO A 163 -9.99 1.26 14.16
N TRP A 164 -11.06 0.47 14.07
CA TRP A 164 -12.08 0.66 13.06
C TRP A 164 -12.94 1.89 13.36
N VAL A 165 -13.09 2.75 12.35
CA VAL A 165 -13.96 3.93 12.42
C VAL A 165 -15.30 3.59 11.79
N ALA A 166 -16.36 3.62 12.60
CA ALA A 166 -17.71 3.36 12.14
C ALA A 166 -18.22 4.51 11.25
N PRO A 167 -19.04 4.20 10.21
CA PRO A 167 -19.75 5.22 9.44
C PRO A 167 -20.63 6.11 10.33
N THR A 168 -20.81 7.38 9.94
CA THR A 168 -21.60 8.36 10.71
C THR A 168 -23.08 7.97 10.87
N ASN A 169 -23.59 7.14 9.97
CA ASN A 169 -24.96 6.61 9.97
C ASN A 169 -25.05 5.15 10.44
N ALA A 170 -24.01 4.63 11.10
CA ALA A 170 -24.02 3.28 11.62
C ALA A 170 -25.13 3.08 12.67
N SER A 171 -25.81 1.93 12.60
CA SER A 171 -26.78 1.54 13.63
C SER A 171 -26.08 1.21 14.96
N GLU A 172 -26.83 1.20 16.05
CA GLU A 172 -26.29 0.86 17.39
C GLU A 172 -25.64 -0.54 17.42
N SER A 173 -26.23 -1.52 16.72
CA SER A 173 -25.67 -2.86 16.55
C SER A 173 -24.31 -2.89 15.85
N VAL A 174 -23.98 -1.85 15.09
CA VAL A 174 -22.70 -1.67 14.41
C VAL A 174 -21.77 -0.80 15.25
N LEU A 175 -22.28 0.26 15.91
CA LEU A 175 -21.49 1.19 16.72
C LEU A 175 -20.81 0.52 17.91
N LYS A 176 -21.36 -0.57 18.46
CA LYS A 176 -20.70 -1.36 19.53
C LYS A 176 -19.29 -1.86 19.16
N PHE A 177 -18.99 -1.94 17.86
CA PHE A 177 -17.72 -2.40 17.32
C PHE A 177 -16.74 -1.26 17.01
N ALA A 178 -17.16 0.00 17.13
CA ALA A 178 -16.32 1.16 16.84
C ALA A 178 -15.09 1.19 17.77
N GLY A 179 -13.93 1.51 17.20
CA GLY A 179 -12.65 1.50 17.92
C GLY A 179 -12.01 0.12 18.06
N GLY A 180 -12.70 -0.96 17.69
CA GLY A 180 -12.16 -2.32 17.71
C GLY A 180 -11.06 -2.51 16.66
N THR A 181 -10.09 -3.37 16.99
CA THR A 181 -8.96 -3.76 16.12
C THR A 181 -9.06 -5.22 15.70
N GLY A 182 -8.37 -5.57 14.62
CA GLY A 182 -8.31 -6.91 14.05
C GLY A 182 -6.99 -7.60 14.38
N PHE A 183 -6.04 -7.61 13.43
CA PHE A 183 -4.78 -8.31 13.57
C PHE A 183 -3.95 -7.76 14.74
N LEU A 184 -3.55 -8.67 15.62
CA LEU A 184 -2.73 -8.41 16.79
C LEU A 184 -1.37 -9.05 16.61
N SER A 185 -1.33 -10.36 16.35
CA SER A 185 -0.10 -11.09 16.06
C SER A 185 -0.41 -12.37 15.31
N SER A 186 0.64 -13.00 14.76
CA SER A 186 0.49 -14.32 14.13
C SER A 186 0.04 -15.41 15.11
N GLN A 187 0.25 -15.23 16.41
CA GLN A 187 -0.13 -16.19 17.45
C GLN A 187 -1.57 -15.95 17.92
N LEU A 188 -1.98 -14.70 18.10
CA LEU A 188 -3.29 -14.35 18.64
C LEU A 188 -4.38 -14.33 17.57
N THR A 189 -4.07 -13.81 16.38
CA THR A 189 -5.02 -13.61 15.28
C THR A 189 -4.46 -14.12 13.95
N PRO A 190 -4.05 -15.40 13.85
CA PRO A 190 -3.46 -15.96 12.63
C PRO A 190 -4.40 -15.85 11.41
N HIS A 191 -5.71 -15.92 11.65
CA HIS A 191 -6.76 -15.85 10.63
C HIS A 191 -6.93 -14.45 10.01
N LEU A 192 -6.28 -13.41 10.57
CA LEU A 192 -6.32 -12.03 10.06
C LEU A 192 -5.03 -11.64 9.30
N LYS A 193 -4.15 -12.62 9.02
CA LYS A 193 -2.99 -12.42 8.14
C LYS A 193 -3.43 -12.19 6.70
N ASN A 194 -2.62 -11.47 5.94
CA ASN A 194 -2.84 -11.12 4.53
C ASN A 194 -3.87 -10.00 4.34
N VAL A 195 -3.97 -9.51 3.11
CA VAL A 195 -5.05 -8.61 2.69
C VAL A 195 -6.26 -9.47 2.34
N GLN A 196 -7.39 -9.23 2.99
CA GLN A 196 -8.61 -10.04 2.90
C GLN A 196 -9.84 -9.22 2.51
N CYS A 197 -11.02 -9.86 2.49
CA CYS A 197 -12.31 -9.21 2.23
C CYS A 197 -12.51 -7.94 3.05
N GLU A 198 -12.19 -8.00 4.34
CA GLU A 198 -12.49 -6.93 5.29
C GLU A 198 -11.57 -5.71 5.15
N ASN A 199 -10.46 -5.79 4.40
CA ASN A 199 -9.65 -4.62 4.04
C ASN A 199 -10.40 -3.68 3.10
N CYS A 200 -11.22 -4.22 2.19
CA CYS A 200 -12.00 -3.45 1.22
C CYS A 200 -13.45 -3.24 1.68
N HIS A 201 -14.09 -4.31 2.17
CA HIS A 201 -15.51 -4.31 2.55
C HIS A 201 -15.75 -3.89 4.01
N GLY A 202 -14.69 -3.69 4.81
CA GLY A 202 -14.81 -3.41 6.23
C GLY A 202 -15.15 -4.64 7.08
N PRO A 203 -15.26 -4.48 8.40
CA PRO A 203 -15.49 -5.59 9.33
C PRO A 203 -16.85 -6.24 9.12
N ALA A 204 -16.89 -7.58 9.16
CA ALA A 204 -18.07 -8.36 8.83
C ALA A 204 -18.81 -8.93 10.06
N ARG A 205 -18.35 -8.70 11.30
CA ARG A 205 -19.00 -9.31 12.47
C ARG A 205 -20.48 -8.97 12.62
N ALA A 206 -20.86 -7.71 12.45
CA ALA A 206 -22.27 -7.30 12.49
C ALA A 206 -23.09 -7.93 11.34
N HIS A 207 -22.47 -8.12 10.17
CA HIS A 207 -23.10 -8.79 9.03
C HIS A 207 -23.38 -10.27 9.32
N LEU A 208 -22.52 -10.96 10.07
CA LEU A 208 -22.76 -12.34 10.48
C LEU A 208 -23.89 -12.47 11.50
N GLU A 209 -24.01 -11.50 12.42
CA GLU A 209 -25.10 -11.46 13.39
C GLU A 209 -26.45 -11.19 12.69
N ASN A 210 -26.45 -10.37 11.64
CA ASN A 210 -27.62 -10.06 10.85
C ASN A 210 -27.24 -9.72 9.41
N SER A 211 -27.57 -10.62 8.47
CA SER A 211 -27.19 -10.49 7.06
C SER A 211 -27.76 -9.27 6.36
N LYS A 212 -28.77 -8.59 6.94
CA LYS A 212 -29.31 -7.31 6.46
C LYS A 212 -28.37 -6.13 6.74
N ILE A 213 -27.41 -6.29 7.65
CA ILE A 213 -26.34 -5.32 7.88
C ILE A 213 -25.25 -5.60 6.86
N HIS A 214 -25.13 -4.76 5.84
CA HIS A 214 -24.09 -4.93 4.83
C HIS A 214 -22.79 -4.26 5.31
N PRO A 215 -21.62 -4.93 5.17
CA PRO A 215 -20.33 -4.30 5.37
C PRO A 215 -20.16 -3.08 4.44
N ALA A 216 -19.26 -2.17 4.78
CA ALA A 216 -19.03 -0.95 4.02
C ALA A 216 -18.69 -1.24 2.56
N ASN A 217 -19.57 -0.84 1.64
CA ASN A 217 -19.29 -0.90 0.20
C ASN A 217 -18.53 0.37 -0.20
N LYS A 218 -17.22 0.38 0.05
CA LYS A 218 -16.36 1.49 -0.34
C LYS A 218 -16.16 1.51 -1.85
N GLU A 219 -16.05 2.71 -2.41
CA GLU A 219 -15.58 2.88 -3.79
C GLU A 219 -14.25 2.12 -3.99
N PRO A 220 -14.15 1.21 -4.99
CA PRO A 220 -12.96 0.36 -5.12
C PRO A 220 -11.66 1.16 -5.22
N LYS A 221 -11.70 2.28 -5.94
CA LYS A 221 -10.53 3.14 -6.14
C LYS A 221 -9.98 3.70 -4.83
N SER A 222 -10.86 4.15 -3.91
CA SER A 222 -10.43 4.69 -2.61
C SER A 222 -9.89 3.59 -1.69
N SER A 223 -10.42 2.37 -1.81
CA SER A 223 -9.91 1.22 -1.07
C SER A 223 -8.51 0.83 -1.53
N CYS A 224 -8.25 0.80 -2.85
CA CYS A 224 -6.94 0.46 -3.38
C CYS A 224 -5.84 1.41 -2.92
N VAL A 225 -6.07 2.73 -2.99
CA VAL A 225 -5.04 3.74 -2.65
C VAL A 225 -4.78 3.92 -1.17
N SER A 226 -5.55 3.27 -0.30
CA SER A 226 -5.21 3.19 1.13
C SER A 226 -3.86 2.49 1.36
N CYS A 227 -3.51 1.56 0.46
CA CYS A 227 -2.26 0.79 0.53
C CYS A 227 -1.38 1.02 -0.70
N HIS A 228 -1.97 1.12 -1.90
CA HIS A 228 -1.24 1.36 -3.14
C HIS A 228 -0.92 2.85 -3.33
N GLN A 229 0.01 3.30 -2.50
CA GLN A 229 0.63 4.63 -2.57
C GLN A 229 1.95 4.50 -3.32
N GLY A 230 2.41 5.57 -3.95
CA GLY A 230 3.58 5.53 -4.82
C GLY A 230 4.85 5.03 -4.14
N SER A 231 5.12 5.46 -2.91
CA SER A 231 6.24 4.97 -2.09
C SER A 231 6.26 3.44 -1.91
N HIS A 232 5.10 2.78 -1.96
CA HIS A 232 4.93 1.36 -1.69
C HIS A 232 4.62 0.54 -2.96
N SER A 233 4.00 1.16 -3.96
CA SER A 233 3.50 0.52 -5.18
C SER A 233 3.60 1.47 -6.38
N PRO A 234 4.83 1.79 -6.84
CA PRO A 234 5.08 2.79 -7.89
C PRO A 234 4.37 2.51 -9.21
N MET A 235 4.14 1.24 -9.53
CA MET A 235 3.49 0.78 -10.75
C MET A 235 1.98 0.54 -10.59
N PHE A 236 1.38 1.04 -9.51
CA PHE A 236 -0.05 0.90 -9.33
C PHE A 236 -0.81 1.64 -10.43
N ASN A 237 -1.66 0.91 -11.13
CA ASN A 237 -2.59 1.46 -12.09
C ASN A 237 -3.94 0.79 -11.88
N PHE A 238 -4.91 1.55 -11.39
CA PHE A 238 -6.22 1.04 -11.01
C PHE A 238 -6.89 0.25 -12.15
N GLU A 239 -6.88 0.76 -13.38
CA GLU A 239 -7.53 0.13 -14.54
C GLU A 239 -6.96 -1.26 -14.86
N THR A 240 -5.69 -1.51 -14.52
CA THR A 240 -5.04 -2.81 -14.78
C THR A 240 -5.00 -3.73 -13.55
N TYR A 241 -5.10 -3.17 -12.35
CA TYR A 241 -5.04 -3.93 -11.09
C TYR A 241 -6.43 -4.37 -10.63
N TRP A 242 -7.43 -3.49 -10.72
CA TRP A 242 -8.79 -3.78 -10.28
C TRP A 242 -9.41 -5.01 -10.94
N PRO A 243 -9.27 -5.24 -12.27
CA PRO A 243 -9.82 -6.43 -12.91
C PRO A 243 -9.32 -7.77 -12.35
N LYS A 244 -8.17 -7.79 -11.65
CA LYS A 244 -7.59 -9.01 -11.08
C LYS A 244 -8.26 -9.48 -9.79
N ILE A 245 -9.04 -8.62 -9.15
CA ILE A 245 -9.68 -8.89 -7.85
C ILE A 245 -11.18 -8.56 -7.83
N LYS A 246 -11.68 -7.90 -8.88
CA LYS A 246 -13.10 -7.58 -9.07
C LYS A 246 -13.95 -8.84 -9.06
N HIS A 247 -15.08 -8.78 -8.35
CA HIS A 247 -16.10 -9.82 -8.25
C HIS A 247 -17.48 -9.18 -8.08
#